data_AF-A0AAU7M9I7-F1
#
_entry.id   AF-A0AAU7M9I7-F1
#
_cell.length_a   1.000
_cell.length_b   1.000
_cell.length_c   1.000
_cell.angle_alpha   90.00
_cell.angle_beta   90.00
_cell.angle_gamma   90.00
#
_symmetry.space_group_name_H-M   'P 1'
#
loop_
_entity.id
_entity.type
_entity.pdbx_description
1 polymer ?
#
loop_
_entity_poly.entity_id
_entity_poly.type
_entity_poly.pdbx_seq_one_letter_code
_entity_poly.pdbx_strand_id
1 'polypeptide(L)'
;MFTVKASLTHTPRQKRREVVENDEFAAFARRIIRAHGRRVAAGDVEALRDLVALSSSIDDAIGDAVIGLRQFGYSWAEIGARLGISKQAAQQRWGG
;
A
#
# COMPACT_ATOMS: atom_id res chain seq x y z
N MET A 1 -40.73 22.54 -4.42
CA MET A 1 -39.41 23.20 -4.50
C MET A 1 -38.53 22.53 -3.45
N PHE A 2 -37.60 21.66 -3.85
CA PHE A 2 -36.80 20.87 -2.90
C PHE A 2 -35.58 21.68 -2.46
N THR A 3 -35.60 22.19 -1.23
CA THR A 3 -34.46 22.88 -0.62
C THR A 3 -33.46 21.84 -0.12
N VAL A 4 -32.32 21.71 -0.80
CA VAL A 4 -31.23 20.84 -0.36
C VAL A 4 -30.55 21.48 0.86
N LYS A 5 -30.47 20.76 1.98
CA LYS A 5 -29.77 21.21 3.20
C LYS A 5 -28.26 21.25 2.93
N ALA A 6 -27.64 22.41 3.18
CA ALA A 6 -26.19 22.64 3.08
C ALA A 6 -25.33 21.83 4.09
N SER A 7 -25.93 20.95 4.89
CA SER A 7 -25.28 20.21 5.97
C SER A 7 -24.67 18.86 5.56
N LEU A 8 -24.55 18.55 4.26
CA LEU A 8 -23.92 17.32 3.78
C LEU A 8 -22.54 17.51 3.15
N THR A 9 -22.02 18.75 3.09
CA THR A 9 -20.66 18.98 2.62
C THR A 9 -19.68 18.73 3.75
N HIS A 10 -19.41 17.45 4.02
CA HIS A 10 -18.28 17.04 4.84
C HIS A 10 -17.01 17.32 4.03
N THR A 11 -16.49 18.54 4.07
CA THR A 11 -15.21 18.87 3.43
C THR A 11 -14.16 17.98 4.11
N PRO A 12 -13.57 16.98 3.43
CA PRO A 12 -12.65 16.06 4.09
C PRO A 12 -11.45 16.87 4.53
N ARG A 13 -11.21 16.93 5.84
CA ARG A 13 -9.99 17.51 6.43
C ARG A 13 -8.81 16.96 5.65
N GLN A 14 -8.03 17.85 5.04
CA GLN A 14 -6.95 17.56 4.09
C GLN A 14 -6.03 16.45 4.60
N LYS A 15 -6.30 15.20 4.17
CA LYS A 15 -5.51 14.00 4.51
C LYS A 15 -4.24 13.95 3.66
N ARG A 16 -3.46 15.03 3.67
CA ARG A 16 -2.20 15.10 2.92
C ARG A 16 -1.07 15.20 3.94
N ARG A 17 -0.42 14.08 4.20
CA ARG A 17 0.89 14.06 4.87
C ARG A 17 1.92 14.51 3.82
N GLU A 18 2.76 15.47 4.15
CA GLU A 18 3.84 15.94 3.26
C GLU A 18 4.75 14.76 2.89
N VAL A 19 4.99 14.58 1.60
CA VAL A 19 5.34 13.29 0.95
C VAL A 19 6.86 13.08 0.81
N VAL A 20 7.71 13.97 1.35
CA VAL A 20 9.11 14.02 0.89
C VAL A 20 9.98 12.88 1.44
N GLU A 21 9.79 12.42 2.68
CA GLU A 21 10.63 11.35 3.27
C GLU A 21 10.32 9.94 2.72
N ASN A 22 9.14 9.73 2.14
CA ASN A 22 8.67 8.40 1.75
C ASN A 22 9.35 7.89 0.46
N ASP A 23 9.71 8.79 -0.46
CA ASP A 23 10.22 8.39 -1.77
C ASP A 23 11.68 7.92 -1.73
N GLU A 24 12.53 8.57 -0.92
CA GLU A 24 13.91 8.14 -0.70
C GLU A 24 13.98 6.81 0.05
N PHE A 25 13.14 6.64 1.07
CA PHE A 25 13.02 5.37 1.79
C PHE A 25 12.56 4.24 0.86
N ALA A 26 11.53 4.49 0.04
CA ALA A 26 11.05 3.52 -0.93
C ALA A 26 12.11 3.20 -2.00
N ALA A 27 12.88 4.19 -2.46
CA ALA A 27 13.98 3.99 -3.39
C ALA A 27 15.09 3.13 -2.78
N PHE A 28 15.42 3.38 -1.51
CA PHE A 28 16.37 2.56 -0.76
C PHE A 28 15.90 1.11 -0.63
N ALA A 29 14.66 0.88 -0.18
CA ALA A 29 14.10 -0.46 -0.03
C ALA A 29 14.14 -1.25 -1.36
N ARG A 30 13.69 -0.62 -2.46
CA ARG A 30 13.77 -1.21 -3.81
C ARG A 30 15.20 -1.57 -4.22
N ARG A 31 16.19 -0.74 -3.87
CA ARG A 31 17.60 -0.99 -4.17
C ARG A 31 18.12 -2.23 -3.44
N ILE A 32 17.79 -2.38 -2.16
CA ILE A 32 18.22 -3.53 -1.35
C ILE A 32 17.58 -4.83 -1.85
N ILE A 33 16.28 -4.84 -2.12
CA ILE A 33 15.58 -6.02 -2.66
C ILE A 33 16.21 -6.49 -3.98
N ARG A 34 16.48 -5.55 -4.89
CA ARG A 34 17.17 -5.86 -6.16
C ARG A 34 18.59 -6.40 -5.97
N ALA A 35 19.32 -5.88 -4.98
CA ALA A 35 20.66 -6.38 -4.67
C ALA A 35 20.60 -7.82 -4.13
N HIS A 36 19.61 -8.15 -3.29
CA HIS A 36 19.42 -9.52 -2.81
C HIS A 36 19.11 -10.48 -3.96
N GLY A 37 18.19 -10.11 -4.86
CA GLY A 37 17.87 -10.91 -6.04
C GLY A 37 19.08 -11.14 -6.96
N ARG A 38 19.94 -10.14 -7.16
CA ARG A 38 21.18 -10.32 -7.93
C ARG A 38 22.16 -11.29 -7.29
N ARG A 39 22.24 -11.32 -5.95
CA ARG A 39 23.10 -12.28 -5.23
C ARG A 39 22.59 -13.70 -5.42
N VAL A 40 21.28 -13.93 -5.28
CA VAL A 40 20.65 -15.24 -5.56
C VAL A 40 20.92 -15.66 -7.01
N ALA A 41 20.72 -14.75 -7.97
CA ALA A 41 20.96 -15.01 -9.38
C ALA A 41 22.43 -15.33 -9.74
N ALA A 42 23.39 -15.03 -8.86
CA ALA A 42 24.80 -15.38 -9.03
C ALA A 42 25.13 -16.85 -8.65
N GLY A 43 24.11 -17.66 -8.33
CA GLY A 43 24.25 -19.11 -8.08
C GLY A 43 23.99 -19.54 -6.64
N ASP A 44 23.49 -18.65 -5.78
CA ASP A 44 23.18 -18.95 -4.38
C ASP A 44 21.73 -19.46 -4.26
N VAL A 45 21.55 -20.77 -4.50
CA VAL A 45 20.23 -21.43 -4.46
C VAL A 45 19.62 -21.47 -3.06
N GLU A 46 20.44 -21.54 -2.01
CA GLU A 46 19.95 -21.58 -0.63
C GLU A 46 19.29 -20.23 -0.25
N ALA A 47 19.89 -19.13 -0.71
CA ALA A 47 19.32 -17.79 -0.52
C ALA A 47 18.00 -17.56 -1.29
N LEU A 48 17.60 -18.45 -2.21
CA LEU A 48 16.29 -18.37 -2.88
C LEU A 48 15.15 -18.53 -1.87
N ARG A 49 15.32 -19.42 -0.87
CA ARG A 49 14.31 -19.62 0.18
C ARG A 49 14.06 -18.32 0.95
N ASP A 50 15.13 -17.62 1.32
CA ASP A 50 15.04 -16.36 2.05
C ASP A 50 14.43 -15.24 1.20
N LEU A 51 14.76 -15.20 -0.10
CA LEU A 51 14.16 -14.23 -1.03
C LEU A 51 12.64 -14.46 -1.20
N VAL A 52 12.19 -15.72 -1.21
CA VAL A 52 10.75 -16.05 -1.24
C VAL A 52 10.09 -15.65 0.08
N ALA A 53 10.71 -15.95 1.23
CA ALA A 53 10.18 -15.54 2.53
C ALA A 53 10.06 -14.01 2.68
N LEU A 54 11.02 -13.27 2.09
CA LEU A 54 10.95 -11.81 2.01
C LEU A 54 9.74 -11.34 1.19
N SER A 55 9.39 -12.03 0.10
CA SER A 55 8.19 -11.70 -0.68
C SER A 55 6.92 -11.79 0.18
N SER A 56 6.77 -12.87 0.94
CA SER A 56 5.64 -13.04 1.86
C SER A 56 5.61 -11.93 2.92
N SER A 57 6.78 -11.58 3.48
CA SER A 57 6.88 -10.49 4.47
C SER A 57 6.46 -9.13 3.89
N ILE A 58 6.74 -8.87 2.61
CA ILE A 58 6.30 -7.66 1.91
C ILE A 58 4.78 -7.69 1.69
N ASP A 59 4.22 -8.83 1.29
CA ASP A 59 2.77 -8.99 1.11
C ASP A 59 2.00 -8.77 2.43
N ASP A 60 2.51 -9.30 3.55
CA ASP A 60 1.96 -9.08 4.88
C ASP A 60 2.02 -7.59 5.26
N ALA A 61 3.18 -6.94 5.07
CA ALA A 61 3.35 -5.52 5.34
C ALA A 61 2.42 -4.63 4.49
N ILE A 62 2.13 -5.03 3.24
CA ILE A 62 1.14 -4.35 2.39
C ILE A 62 -0.26 -4.49 3.00
N GLY A 63 -0.62 -5.69 3.47
CA GLY A 63 -1.88 -5.94 4.18
C GLY A 63 -2.05 -5.01 5.38
N ASP A 64 -1.05 -4.99 6.26
CA ASP A 64 -1.04 -4.12 7.45
C ASP A 64 -1.15 -2.64 7.08
N ALA A 65 -0.42 -2.19 6.07
CA ALA A 65 -0.48 -0.81 5.60
C ALA A 65 -1.88 -0.46 5.06
N VAL A 66 -2.51 -1.34 4.28
CA VAL A 66 -3.87 -1.12 3.75
C VAL A 66 -4.90 -1.06 4.88
N ILE A 67 -4.81 -1.97 5.85
CA ILE A 67 -5.69 -1.99 7.03
C ILE A 67 -5.48 -0.72 7.86
N GLY A 68 -4.23 -0.32 8.10
CA GLY A 68 -3.90 0.93 8.78
C GLY A 68 -4.47 2.17 8.08
N LEU A 69 -4.39 2.23 6.75
CA LEU A 69 -5.02 3.31 5.97
C LEU A 69 -6.55 3.30 6.07
N ARG A 70 -7.18 2.11 6.11
CA ARG A 70 -8.63 2.00 6.36
C ARG A 70 -9.02 2.54 7.72
N GLN A 71 -8.27 2.18 8.77
CA GLN A 71 -8.50 2.65 10.13
C GLN A 71 -8.25 4.16 10.28
N PHE A 72 -7.25 4.70 9.57
CA PHE A 72 -7.02 6.15 9.46
C PHE A 72 -8.17 6.89 8.75
N GLY A 73 -9.04 6.16 8.05
CA GLY A 73 -10.29 6.66 7.49
C GLY A 73 -10.30 6.80 5.97
N TYR A 74 -9.27 6.32 5.25
CA TYR A 74 -9.37 6.20 3.79
C TYR A 74 -10.40 5.14 3.43
N SER A 75 -11.18 5.38 2.38
CA SER A 75 -12.17 4.44 1.85
C SER A 75 -11.53 3.40 0.93
N TRP A 76 -12.22 2.27 0.74
CA TRP A 76 -11.80 1.26 -0.25
C TRP A 76 -11.65 1.82 -1.67
N ALA A 77 -12.46 2.82 -2.03
CA ALA A 77 -12.36 3.48 -3.33
C ALA A 77 -11.08 4.32 -3.44
N GLU A 78 -10.72 5.09 -2.39
CA GLU A 78 -9.50 5.89 -2.38
C GLU A 78 -8.22 5.05 -2.36
N ILE A 79 -8.25 3.90 -1.69
CA ILE A 79 -7.15 2.93 -1.65
C ILE A 79 -7.01 2.24 -3.01
N GLY A 80 -8.12 1.68 -3.53
CA GLY A 80 -8.13 1.03 -4.84
C GLY A 80 -7.63 1.93 -5.96
N ALA A 81 -8.08 3.19 -5.99
CA ALA A 81 -7.63 4.18 -6.96
C ALA A 81 -6.10 4.43 -6.93
N ARG A 82 -5.48 4.42 -5.74
CA ARG A 82 -4.02 4.59 -5.58
C ARG A 82 -3.22 3.36 -6.00
N LEU A 83 -3.84 2.18 -5.90
CA LEU A 83 -3.23 0.90 -6.29
C LEU A 83 -3.56 0.49 -7.74
N GLY A 84 -4.37 1.28 -8.45
CA GLY A 84 -4.78 0.96 -9.82
C GLY A 84 -5.80 -0.18 -9.93
N ILE A 85 -6.57 -0.45 -8.87
CA ILE A 85 -7.56 -1.53 -8.82
C ILE A 85 -8.95 -1.00 -8.42
N SER A 86 -10.00 -1.78 -8.68
CA SER A 86 -11.36 -1.40 -8.29
C SER A 86 -11.55 -1.40 -6.77
N LYS A 87 -12.55 -0.63 -6.30
CA LYS A 87 -12.99 -0.65 -4.89
C LYS A 87 -13.29 -2.08 -4.42
N GLN A 88 -13.99 -2.85 -5.25
CA GLN A 88 -14.41 -4.21 -4.95
C GLN A 88 -13.20 -5.14 -4.86
N ALA A 89 -12.21 -4.99 -5.76
CA ALA A 89 -10.97 -5.76 -5.69
C ALA A 89 -10.18 -5.45 -4.41
N ALA A 90 -10.09 -4.18 -4.00
CA ALA A 90 -9.45 -3.81 -2.74
C ALA A 90 -10.20 -4.39 -1.53
N GLN A 91 -11.53 -4.26 -1.49
CA GLN A 91 -12.34 -4.81 -0.40
C GLN A 91 -12.27 -6.34 -0.34
N GLN A 92 -12.28 -7.02 -1.47
CA GLN A 92 -12.17 -8.48 -1.52
C GLN A 92 -10.81 -8.95 -0.99
N ARG A 93 -9.73 -8.21 -1.28
CA ARG A 93 -8.38 -8.60 -0.91
C ARG A 93 -8.05 -8.33 0.56
N TRP A 94 -8.61 -7.27 1.16
CA TRP A 94 -8.21 -6.82 2.51
C TRP A 94 -9.38 -6.48 3.46
N GLY A 95 -10.63 -6.67 3.03
CA GLY A 95 -11.82 -6.29 3.79
C GLY A 95 -12.51 -7.43 4.55
N GLY A 96 -11.91 -8.62 4.55
CA GLY A 96 -12.31 -9.77 5.37
C GLY A 96 -11.63 -9.77 6.72
#